data_AF-A0A512NS94-F1
#
_entry.id   AF-A0A512NS94-F1
#
_cell.length_a   1.000
_cell.length_b   1.000
_cell.length_c   1.000
_cell.angle_alpha   90.00
_cell.angle_beta   90.00
_cell.angle_gamma   90.00
#
_symmetry.space_group_name_H-M   'P 1'
#
loop_
_entity.id
_entity.type
_entity.pdbx_description
1 polymer ?
#
loop_
_entity_poly.entity_id
_entity_poly.type
_entity_poly.pdbx_seq_one_letter_code
_entity_poly.pdbx_strand_id
1 'polypeptide(L)' 'MVARLYKALKAALATPQVHDGLLRQGLATVGSSPEEATRFFASELVKHDKLAKAAGLRLE' A
#
# COMPACT_ATOMS: atom_id res chain seq x y z
N MET A 1 4.12 -17.66 -7.29
CA MET A 1 2.84 -17.24 -6.67
C MET A 1 2.61 -15.73 -6.75
N VAL A 2 3.55 -14.90 -6.26
CA VAL A 2 3.42 -13.42 -6.22
C VAL A 2 3.04 -12.79 -7.56
N ALA A 3 3.75 -13.11 -8.64
CA ALA A 3 3.47 -12.54 -9.96
C ALA A 3 2.04 -12.81 -10.47
N ARG A 4 1.48 -13.99 -10.15
CA ARG A 4 0.09 -14.35 -10.51
C ARG A 4 -0.92 -13.46 -9.79
N LEU A 5 -0.71 -13.26 -8.47
CA LEU A 5 -1.58 -12.43 -7.65
C LEU A 5 -1.48 -10.96 -8.04
N TYR A 6 -0.26 -10.46 -8.30
CA TYR A 6 -0.05 -9.10 -8.79
C TYR A 6 -0.80 -8.84 -10.10
N LYS A 7 -0.70 -9.75 -11.07
CA LYS A 7 -1.43 -9.63 -12.34
C LYS A 7 -2.95 -9.63 -12.14
N ALA A 8 -3.46 -10.54 -11.30
CA ALA A 8 -4.89 -10.63 -11.01
C ALA A 8 -5.42 -9.38 -10.30
N LEU A 9 -4.68 -8.87 -9.31
CA LEU A 9 -5.02 -7.64 -8.59
C LEU A 9 -5.02 -6.44 -9.53
N LYS A 10 -3.98 -6.28 -10.35
CA LYS A 10 -3.88 -5.19 -11.33
C LYS A 10 -5.05 -5.21 -12.30
N ALA A 11 -5.46 -6.38 -12.78
CA ALA A 11 -6.62 -6.52 -13.64
C ALA A 11 -7.93 -6.15 -12.92
N ALA A 12 -8.11 -6.59 -11.67
CA ALA A 12 -9.29 -6.26 -10.88
C ALA A 12 -9.42 -4.75 -10.62
N LEU A 13 -8.33 -4.09 -10.22
CA LEU A 13 -8.29 -2.65 -9.96
C LEU A 13 -8.56 -1.80 -11.22
N ALA A 14 -8.30 -2.34 -12.41
CA ALA A 14 -8.61 -1.67 -13.67
C ALA A 14 -10.08 -1.77 -14.08
N THR A 15 -10.89 -2.58 -13.40
CA THR A 15 -12.33 -2.65 -13.69
C THR A 15 -13.06 -1.44 -13.11
N PRO A 16 -14.01 -0.82 -13.84
CA PRO A 16 -14.76 0.35 -13.34
C PRO A 16 -15.48 0.06 -12.02
N GLN A 17 -16.07 -1.13 -11.89
CA GLN A 17 -16.77 -1.53 -10.67
C GLN A 17 -15.87 -1.44 -9.42
N VAL A 18 -14.64 -1.95 -9.51
CA VAL A 18 -13.70 -1.93 -8.38
C VAL A 18 -13.12 -0.53 -8.17
N HIS A 19 -12.69 0.13 -9.24
CA HIS A 19 -12.13 1.47 -9.20
C HIS A 19 -13.13 2.46 -8.57
N ASP A 20 -14.34 2.54 -9.10
CA ASP A 20 -15.38 3.48 -8.64
C ASP A 20 -15.91 3.08 -7.26
N GLY A 21 -15.87 1.78 -6.93
CA GLY A 21 -16.17 1.28 -5.59
C GLY A 21 -15.19 1.78 -4.54
N LEU A 22 -13.90 1.78 -4.84
CA LEU A 22 -12.84 2.29 -3.95
C LEU A 22 -12.88 3.82 -3.86
N LEU A 23 -13.07 4.52 -4.98
CA LEU A 23 -13.20 5.97 -4.99
C LEU A 23 -14.38 6.47 -4.15
N ARG A 24 -15.55 5.80 -4.21
CA ARG A 24 -16.70 6.15 -3.37
C ARG A 24 -16.45 6.00 -1.87
N GLN A 25 -15.46 5.20 -1.48
CA GLN A 25 -15.02 5.05 -0.10
C GLN A 25 -13.92 6.07 0.28
N GLY A 26 -13.55 6.97 -0.65
CA GLY A 26 -12.47 7.93 -0.45
C GLY A 26 -11.07 7.33 -0.61
N LEU A 27 -10.95 6.14 -1.21
CA LEU A 27 -9.68 5.46 -1.40
C LEU A 27 -9.10 5.75 -2.79
N ALA A 28 -7.81 6.10 -2.84
CA ALA A 28 -7.04 6.18 -4.07
C ALA A 28 -6.16 4.93 -4.23
N THR A 29 -6.14 4.34 -5.43
CA THR A 29 -5.31 3.17 -5.71
C THR A 29 -3.91 3.56 -6.14
N VAL A 30 -2.88 2.87 -5.62
CA VAL A 30 -1.49 3.02 -6.05
C VAL A 30 -1.06 1.77 -6.82
N GLY A 31 -0.71 1.93 -8.10
CA GLY A 31 -0.36 0.83 -9.00
C GLY A 31 1.12 0.43 -8.96
N SER A 32 1.65 0.13 -7.77
CA SER A 32 3.07 -0.24 -7.60
C SER A 32 3.38 -1.69 -8.00
N SER A 33 4.61 -1.94 -8.43
CA SER A 33 5.16 -3.30 -8.55
C SER A 33 5.37 -3.95 -7.15
N PRO A 34 5.50 -5.28 -7.07
CA PRO A 34 5.85 -5.95 -5.80
C PRO A 34 7.15 -5.44 -5.16
N GLU A 35 8.15 -5.13 -5.99
CA GLU A 35 9.45 -4.63 -5.55
C GLU A 35 9.33 -3.18 -5.06
N GLU A 36 8.53 -2.36 -5.73
CA GLU A 36 8.22 -0.99 -5.28
C GLU A 36 7.47 -1.00 -3.95
N ALA A 37 6.48 -1.87 -3.78
CA ALA A 37 5.76 -2.04 -2.52
C ALA A 37 6.71 -2.46 -1.38
N THR A 38 7.62 -3.40 -1.64
CA THR A 38 8.63 -3.84 -0.65
C THR A 38 9.51 -2.68 -0.20
N ARG A 39 10.01 -1.88 -1.15
CA ARG A 39 10.83 -0.69 -0.84
C ARG A 39 10.03 0.36 -0.05
N PHE A 40 8.78 0.61 -0.43
CA PHE A 40 7.91 1.57 0.24
C PHE A 40 7.67 1.20 1.71
N PHE A 41 7.31 -0.06 1.99
CA PHE A 41 7.08 -0.48 3.38
C PHE A 41 8.36 -0.42 4.21
N ALA A 42 9.51 -0.79 3.64
CA ALA A 42 10.80 -0.65 4.34
C ALA A 42 11.10 0.81 4.69
N SER A 43 10.85 1.76 3.79
CA SER A 43 11.06 3.19 4.08
C SER A 43 10.04 3.74 5.07
N GLU A 44 8.77 3.37 4.96
CA GLU A 44 7.74 3.83 5.89
C GLU A 44 7.98 3.30 7.30
N LEU A 45 8.46 2.05 7.47
CA LEU A 45 8.83 1.53 8.78
C LEU A 45 9.91 2.39 9.47
N VAL A 46 10.98 2.72 8.76
CA VAL A 46 12.05 3.57 9.30
C VAL A 46 11.55 4.97 9.62
N LYS A 47 10.72 5.54 8.76
CA LYS A 47 10.13 6.88 8.96
C LYS A 47 9.22 6.92 10.19
N HIS A 48 8.35 5.93 10.35
CA HIS A 48 7.41 5.89 11.48
C HIS A 48 8.11 5.53 12.79
N ASP A 49 9.15 4.69 12.78
CA ASP A 49 9.99 4.44 13.98
C ASP A 49 10.62 5.74 14.50
N LYS A 50 11.20 6.55 13.60
CA LYS A 50 11.75 7.87 13.96
C LYS A 50 10.68 8.80 14.51
N LEU A 51 9.51 8.84 13.88
CA LEU A 51 8.40 9.67 14.33
C LEU A 51 7.91 9.26 15.72
N ALA A 52 7.73 7.96 15.97
CA ALA A 52 7.28 7.44 17.26
C ALA A 52 8.27 7.80 18.38
N LYS A 53 9.57 7.59 18.15
CA LYS A 53 10.63 7.97 19.10
C LYS A 53 10.63 9.47 19.40
N ALA A 54 10.50 10.31 18.37
CA ALA A 54 10.45 11.76 18.53
C ALA A 54 9.20 12.22 19.31
N ALA A 55 8.08 11.51 19.16
CA ALA A 55 6.84 11.76 19.89
C ALA A 55 6.81 11.15 21.31
N GLY A 56 7.88 10.46 21.74
CA GLY A 56 7.93 9.79 23.04
C GLY A 56 7.01 8.55 23.15
N LEU A 57 6.51 8.04 22.03
CA LEU A 57 5.67 6.84 22.00
C LEU A 57 6.56 5.60 22.12
N ARG A 58 6.17 4.66 22.99
CA ARG A 58 6.75 3.32 23.05
C ARG A 58 5.77 2.33 22.44
N LEU A 59 6.29 1.42 21.62
CA LEU A 59 5.54 0.24 21.18
C LEU A 59 5.46 -0.69 22.39
N GLU A 60 4.26 -0.95 22.88
CA GLU A 60 3.97 -1.97 23.90
C GLU A 60 4.03 -3.38 23.27
#